data_AF-A0A959XMY5-F1
#
_entry.id   AF-A0A959XMY5-F1
#
_cell.length_a   1.000
_cell.length_b   1.000
_cell.length_c   1.000
_cell.angle_alpha   90.00
_cell.angle_beta   90.00
_cell.angle_gamma   90.00
#
_symmetry.space_group_name_H-M   'P 1'
#
loop_
_entity.id
_entity.type
_entity.pdbx_description
1 polymer ?
#
loop_
_entity_poly.entity_id
_entity_poly.type
_entity_poly.pdbx_seq_one_letter_code
_entity_poly.pdbx_strand_id
1 'polypeptide(L)'
;ADSEGEEGRFYVWTKEELQHVLGTEYDLAAAYYNVDATGFWEDGRYILLRRVPDLEFAAAFGIDVRELKERVQAINARLLEARSARERPGSDDKSLTSWNALMISGLCDAFEVFGREEWRAKAITAMELLLDKCKRSNGGLWHLYKTPGPGRETSGKASINGYLEDYSFTMEALIALYGITFDERWLHEARALADHAIRHFMDEDSGTFHFTSDLDPALIARPKEMHDNVIPASNSSMAKALFHLGQLFDDERYMVLSDGLLRAAVPGMEALPSGHSNWAQLLLAHAFPYHEIAITGSEALDLRARFADHYLPNRRFLGCTTTSELPLLKGKTSHGNTIFVCMEKTCRLPVTTVEQALEQLQ
;
A
#
# COMPACT_ATOMS: atom_id res chain seq x y z
N ALA A 1 10.86 -13.64 17.41
CA ALA A 1 11.48 -12.32 17.62
C ALA A 1 12.27 -12.38 18.91
N ASP A 2 13.56 -12.10 18.83
CA ASP A 2 14.52 -12.47 19.87
C ASP A 2 14.67 -11.35 20.89
N SER A 3 14.79 -11.72 22.15
CA SER A 3 15.09 -10.82 23.28
C SER A 3 16.03 -11.55 24.22
N GLU A 4 17.08 -10.89 24.71
CA GLU A 4 18.16 -11.52 25.50
C GLU A 4 18.80 -12.75 24.82
N GLY A 5 18.83 -12.80 23.48
CA GLY A 5 19.41 -13.93 22.72
C GLY A 5 18.53 -15.18 22.67
N GLU A 6 17.30 -15.13 23.17
CA GLU A 6 16.32 -16.22 23.11
C GLU A 6 15.11 -15.80 22.25
N GLU A 7 14.70 -16.66 21.32
CA GLU A 7 13.52 -16.43 20.49
C GLU A 7 12.23 -16.41 21.33
N GLY A 8 11.46 -15.33 21.23
CA GLY A 8 10.13 -15.25 21.82
C GLY A 8 10.09 -15.02 23.35
N ARG A 9 11.24 -14.90 24.03
CA ARG A 9 11.36 -14.75 25.48
C ARG A 9 10.49 -13.63 26.07
N PHE A 10 10.38 -12.50 25.37
CA PHE A 10 9.49 -11.41 25.78
C PHE A 10 8.02 -11.85 25.93
N TYR A 11 7.54 -12.80 25.12
CA TYR A 11 6.12 -13.17 25.00
C TYR A 11 5.72 -14.41 25.80
N VAL A 12 6.67 -15.22 26.23
CA VAL A 12 6.42 -16.48 26.93
C VAL A 12 6.44 -16.32 28.45
N TRP A 13 5.79 -17.23 29.17
CA TRP A 13 5.67 -17.19 30.62
C TRP A 13 5.91 -18.56 31.24
N THR A 14 6.55 -18.62 32.39
CA THR A 14 6.54 -19.79 33.27
C THR A 14 5.27 -19.80 34.12
N LYS A 15 4.92 -20.96 34.71
CA LYS A 15 3.77 -21.02 35.63
C LYS A 15 4.01 -20.18 36.87
N GLU A 16 5.23 -20.22 37.37
CA GLU A 16 5.66 -19.52 38.58
C GLU A 16 5.51 -18.00 38.39
N GLU A 17 5.89 -17.47 37.22
CA GLU A 17 5.66 -16.06 36.87
C GLU A 17 4.16 -15.75 36.81
N LEU A 18 3.35 -16.59 36.15
CA LEU A 18 1.90 -16.35 36.04
C LEU A 18 1.23 -16.39 37.41
N GLN A 19 1.57 -17.35 38.27
CA GLN A 19 1.06 -17.46 39.63
C GLN A 19 1.46 -16.25 40.46
N HIS A 20 2.71 -15.81 40.36
CA HIS A 20 3.20 -14.61 41.04
C HIS A 20 2.48 -13.34 40.58
N VAL A 21 2.35 -13.16 39.26
CA VAL A 21 1.75 -11.95 38.68
C VAL A 21 0.24 -11.90 38.88
N LEU A 22 -0.47 -13.03 38.84
CA LEU A 22 -1.93 -13.09 38.83
C LEU A 22 -2.55 -13.45 40.18
N GLY A 23 -1.85 -14.18 41.05
CA GLY A 23 -2.36 -14.62 42.33
C GLY A 23 -3.64 -15.44 42.18
N THR A 24 -4.73 -14.99 42.81
CA THR A 24 -6.05 -15.68 42.78
C THR A 24 -6.68 -15.78 41.39
N GLU A 25 -6.23 -14.96 40.43
CA GLU A 25 -6.72 -15.00 39.05
C GLU A 25 -5.99 -16.05 38.18
N TYR A 26 -4.97 -16.73 38.72
CA TYR A 26 -4.14 -17.67 37.97
C TYR A 26 -4.96 -18.79 37.33
N ASP A 27 -5.83 -19.48 38.08
CA ASP A 27 -6.56 -20.65 37.56
C ASP A 27 -7.49 -20.29 36.41
N LEU A 28 -8.16 -19.14 36.51
CA LEU A 28 -8.99 -18.61 35.43
C LEU A 28 -8.13 -18.29 34.19
N ALA A 29 -7.02 -17.57 34.39
CA ALA A 29 -6.13 -17.20 33.29
C ALA A 29 -5.46 -18.41 32.64
N ALA A 30 -5.05 -19.40 33.42
CA ALA A 30 -4.43 -20.63 32.96
C ALA A 30 -5.39 -21.41 32.05
N ALA A 31 -6.65 -21.56 32.47
CA ALA A 31 -7.68 -22.16 31.64
C ALA A 31 -8.00 -21.32 30.40
N TYR A 32 -8.16 -20.01 30.57
CA TYR A 32 -8.53 -19.09 29.49
C TYR A 32 -7.46 -19.02 28.38
N TYR A 33 -6.18 -19.10 28.78
CA TYR A 33 -5.03 -19.04 27.88
C TYR A 33 -4.36 -20.39 27.59
N ASN A 34 -5.01 -21.50 27.93
CA ASN A 34 -4.53 -22.86 27.65
C ASN A 34 -3.10 -23.12 28.17
N VAL A 35 -2.75 -22.54 29.31
CA VAL A 35 -1.54 -22.89 30.07
C VAL A 35 -1.69 -24.35 30.50
N ASP A 36 -0.62 -25.16 30.39
CA ASP A 36 -0.66 -26.62 30.54
C ASP A 36 -1.42 -27.42 29.48
N ALA A 37 -1.83 -26.78 28.40
CA ALA A 37 -2.43 -27.45 27.26
C ALA A 37 -1.72 -27.00 25.98
N THR A 38 -2.49 -26.61 24.97
CA THR A 38 -1.94 -26.15 23.68
C THR A 38 -1.14 -24.86 23.76
N GLY A 39 -1.11 -24.19 24.91
CA GLY A 39 -0.25 -23.03 25.15
C GLY A 39 1.18 -23.39 25.53
N PHE A 40 1.52 -24.67 25.77
CA PHE A 40 2.91 -25.06 26.01
C PHE A 40 3.80 -24.74 24.80
N TRP A 41 4.93 -24.09 25.03
CA TRP A 41 5.93 -23.77 24.02
C TRP A 41 7.15 -24.68 24.18
N GLU A 42 8.17 -24.24 24.93
CA GLU A 42 9.42 -24.96 25.18
C GLU A 42 9.96 -24.56 26.56
N ASP A 43 10.88 -25.36 27.13
CA ASP A 43 11.57 -25.09 28.41
C ASP A 43 10.66 -24.73 29.60
N GLY A 44 9.48 -25.35 29.67
CA GLY A 44 8.50 -25.09 30.73
C GLY A 44 7.80 -23.74 30.61
N ARG A 45 7.85 -23.12 29.43
CA ARG A 45 7.23 -21.83 29.14
C ARG A 45 5.97 -21.98 28.28
N TYR A 46 5.08 -21.01 28.39
CA TYR A 46 3.76 -21.00 27.78
C TYR A 46 3.55 -19.72 26.98
N ILE A 47 2.97 -19.88 25.79
CA ILE A 47 2.33 -18.81 25.04
C ILE A 47 0.88 -18.73 25.49
N LEU A 48 0.45 -17.52 25.84
CA LEU A 48 -0.95 -17.30 26.23
C LEU A 48 -1.83 -17.38 24.98
N LEU A 49 -2.48 -18.53 24.80
CA LEU A 49 -3.23 -18.86 23.60
C LEU A 49 -4.72 -18.98 23.91
N ARG A 50 -5.52 -18.23 23.16
CA ARG A 50 -6.97 -18.32 23.22
C ARG A 50 -7.49 -19.20 22.08
N ARG A 51 -8.35 -20.17 22.40
CA ARG A 51 -8.93 -21.10 21.41
C ARG A 51 -10.44 -21.00 21.22
N VAL A 52 -11.15 -20.42 22.19
CA VAL A 52 -12.62 -20.34 22.19
C VAL A 52 -13.12 -18.90 22.33
N PRO A 53 -14.31 -18.57 21.83
CA PRO A 53 -14.99 -17.29 22.08
C PRO A 53 -15.33 -17.08 23.57
N ASP A 54 -15.50 -15.82 23.99
CA ASP A 54 -15.73 -15.47 25.41
C ASP A 54 -17.03 -16.10 25.91
N LEU A 55 -18.05 -16.13 25.05
CA LEU A 55 -19.37 -16.69 25.34
C LEU A 55 -19.29 -18.18 25.67
N GLU A 56 -18.51 -18.94 24.90
CA GLU A 56 -18.34 -20.38 25.10
C GLU A 56 -17.55 -20.66 26.38
N PHE A 57 -16.46 -19.93 26.60
CA PHE A 57 -15.66 -20.05 27.82
C PHE A 57 -16.48 -19.69 29.07
N ALA A 58 -17.19 -18.56 29.05
CA ALA A 58 -18.04 -18.09 30.14
C ALA A 58 -19.09 -19.15 30.52
N ALA A 59 -19.75 -19.75 29.53
CA ALA A 59 -20.74 -20.80 29.74
C ALA A 59 -20.14 -22.06 30.40
N ALA A 60 -18.95 -22.49 29.94
CA ALA A 60 -18.27 -23.66 30.49
C ALA A 60 -17.80 -23.46 31.95
N PHE A 61 -17.45 -22.22 32.32
CA PHE A 61 -16.95 -21.86 33.65
C PHE A 61 -18.05 -21.34 34.59
N GLY A 62 -19.29 -21.20 34.11
CA GLY A 62 -20.41 -20.69 34.90
C GLY A 62 -20.24 -19.22 35.32
N ILE A 63 -19.55 -18.41 34.52
CA ILE A 63 -19.28 -16.98 34.78
C ILE A 63 -20.14 -16.15 33.82
N ASP A 64 -20.61 -14.98 34.25
CA ASP A 64 -21.24 -14.03 33.33
C ASP A 64 -20.21 -13.51 32.31
N VAL A 65 -20.61 -13.38 31.04
CA VAL A 65 -19.67 -12.97 29.97
C VAL A 65 -19.13 -11.56 30.17
N ARG A 66 -19.86 -10.66 30.84
CA ARG A 66 -19.37 -9.30 31.15
C ARG A 66 -18.34 -9.36 32.27
N GLU A 67 -18.62 -10.13 33.32
CA GLU A 67 -17.67 -10.38 34.41
C GLU A 67 -16.37 -11.00 33.88
N LEU A 68 -16.46 -12.01 33.00
CA LEU A 68 -15.29 -12.62 32.37
C LEU A 68 -14.44 -11.57 31.64
N LYS A 69 -15.07 -10.69 30.84
CA LYS A 69 -14.35 -9.66 30.08
C LYS A 69 -13.62 -8.68 30.98
N GLU A 70 -14.26 -8.23 32.06
CA GLU A 70 -13.66 -7.33 33.04
C GLU A 70 -12.45 -7.97 33.72
N ARG A 71 -12.58 -9.24 34.15
CA ARG A 71 -11.49 -10.01 34.76
C ARG A 71 -10.34 -10.24 33.78
N VAL A 72 -10.62 -10.66 32.56
CA VAL A 72 -9.61 -10.87 31.50
C VAL A 72 -8.89 -9.57 31.15
N GLN A 73 -9.60 -8.43 31.12
CA GLN A 73 -8.97 -7.13 30.90
C GLN A 73 -7.99 -6.78 32.04
N ALA A 74 -8.38 -7.00 33.29
CA ALA A 74 -7.51 -6.78 34.44
C ALA A 74 -6.29 -7.73 34.46
N ILE A 75 -6.50 -9.02 34.12
CA ILE A 75 -5.43 -10.01 33.94
C ILE A 75 -4.44 -9.52 32.87
N ASN A 76 -4.94 -9.10 31.70
CA ASN A 76 -4.11 -8.62 30.60
C ASN A 76 -3.31 -7.37 30.95
N ALA A 77 -3.90 -6.45 31.73
CA ALA A 77 -3.20 -5.27 32.21
C ALA A 77 -2.01 -5.65 33.12
N ARG A 78 -2.22 -6.56 34.09
CA ARG A 78 -1.15 -7.04 34.99
C ARG A 78 -0.05 -7.78 34.24
N LEU A 79 -0.42 -8.64 33.30
CA LEU A 79 0.55 -9.35 32.45
C LEU A 79 1.34 -8.38 31.57
N LEU A 80 0.69 -7.36 31.01
CA LEU A 80 1.35 -6.33 30.21
C LEU A 80 2.32 -5.51 31.05
N GLU A 81 1.95 -5.13 32.27
CA GLU A 81 2.81 -4.39 33.20
C GLU A 81 4.06 -5.21 33.55
N ALA A 82 3.89 -6.45 34.01
CA ALA A 82 5.01 -7.34 34.33
C ALA A 82 5.90 -7.61 33.10
N ARG A 83 5.31 -7.85 31.93
CA ARG A 83 6.07 -8.05 30.68
C ARG A 83 6.81 -6.80 30.23
N SER A 84 6.28 -5.61 30.51
CA SER A 84 6.90 -4.34 30.10
C SER A 84 8.22 -4.04 30.82
N ALA A 85 8.49 -4.73 31.94
CA ALA A 85 9.78 -4.67 32.64
C ALA A 85 10.86 -5.57 32.00
N ARG A 86 10.50 -6.46 31.06
CA ARG A 86 11.46 -7.32 30.34
C ARG A 86 12.15 -6.53 29.22
N GLU A 87 13.34 -6.99 28.81
CA GLU A 87 13.97 -6.47 27.60
C GLU A 87 13.06 -6.73 26.40
N ARG A 88 12.68 -5.64 25.71
CA ARG A 88 11.84 -5.74 24.51
C ARG A 88 12.67 -6.32 23.37
N PRO A 89 12.09 -7.17 22.51
CA PRO A 89 12.76 -7.57 21.30
C PRO A 89 13.09 -6.33 20.48
N GLY A 90 14.25 -6.34 19.81
CA GLY A 90 14.58 -5.31 18.85
C GLY A 90 13.46 -5.19 17.82
N SER A 91 12.82 -4.03 17.73
CA SER A 91 11.86 -3.78 16.66
C SER A 91 12.63 -3.22 15.47
N ASP A 92 12.34 -3.73 14.28
CA ASP A 92 12.81 -3.06 13.06
C ASP A 92 12.20 -1.65 13.03
N ASP A 93 13.05 -0.65 12.84
CA ASP A 93 12.67 0.77 12.76
C ASP A 93 12.75 1.29 11.33
N LYS A 94 13.03 0.39 10.39
CA LYS A 94 13.13 0.69 8.98
C LYS A 94 11.76 0.84 8.37
N SER A 95 11.49 2.04 7.89
CA SER A 95 10.39 2.36 7.02
C SER A 95 10.94 2.45 5.60
N LEU A 96 10.64 1.44 4.77
CA LEU A 96 11.08 1.42 3.37
C LEU A 96 10.08 2.20 2.51
N THR A 97 10.59 3.06 1.63
CA THR A 97 9.78 3.91 0.75
C THR A 97 8.89 3.06 -0.16
N SER A 98 9.47 2.07 -0.84
CA SER A 98 8.74 1.10 -1.67
C SER A 98 7.59 0.41 -0.92
N TRP A 99 7.81 -0.08 0.30
CA TRP A 99 6.77 -0.79 1.07
C TRP A 99 5.67 0.13 1.59
N ASN A 100 6.02 1.36 1.99
CA ASN A 100 5.02 2.35 2.38
C ASN A 100 4.20 2.79 1.18
N ALA A 101 4.79 2.91 -0.01
CA ALA A 101 4.06 3.18 -1.24
C ALA A 101 3.05 2.06 -1.56
N LEU A 102 3.45 0.78 -1.45
CA LEU A 102 2.52 -0.35 -1.61
C LEU A 102 1.37 -0.32 -0.59
N MET A 103 1.67 0.01 0.68
CA MET A 103 0.65 0.20 1.70
C MET A 103 -0.32 1.33 1.33
N ILE A 104 0.18 2.46 0.81
CA ILE A 104 -0.65 3.59 0.39
C ILE A 104 -1.56 3.20 -0.77
N SER A 105 -1.05 2.47 -1.78
CA SER A 105 -1.89 1.93 -2.86
C SER A 105 -3.00 1.02 -2.31
N GLY A 106 -2.68 0.11 -1.39
CA GLY A 106 -3.69 -0.76 -0.77
C GLY A 106 -4.74 0.00 0.06
N LEU A 107 -4.37 1.10 0.73
CA LEU A 107 -5.32 1.98 1.39
C LEU A 107 -6.23 2.71 0.40
N CYS A 108 -5.70 3.09 -0.77
CA CYS A 108 -6.50 3.68 -1.84
C CYS A 108 -7.51 2.66 -2.41
N ASP A 109 -7.07 1.43 -2.69
CA ASP A 109 -7.94 0.35 -3.16
C ASP A 109 -9.04 0.05 -2.13
N ALA A 110 -8.68 -0.02 -0.84
CA ALA A 110 -9.63 -0.23 0.23
C ALA A 110 -10.64 0.93 0.34
N PHE A 111 -10.20 2.18 0.20
CA PHE A 111 -11.12 3.31 0.15
C PHE A 111 -12.05 3.23 -1.06
N GLU A 112 -11.51 2.87 -2.22
CA GLU A 112 -12.28 2.78 -3.45
C GLU A 112 -13.42 1.77 -3.36
N VAL A 113 -13.19 0.62 -2.72
CA VAL A 113 -14.20 -0.44 -2.57
C VAL A 113 -15.16 -0.18 -1.41
N PHE A 114 -14.67 0.27 -0.26
CA PHE A 114 -15.47 0.32 0.98
C PHE A 114 -15.93 1.72 1.37
N GLY A 115 -15.47 2.78 0.68
CA GLY A 115 -15.88 4.16 0.92
C GLY A 115 -15.52 4.72 2.30
N ARG A 116 -14.59 4.09 3.03
CA ARG A 116 -14.23 4.52 4.40
C ARG A 116 -13.25 5.69 4.38
N GLU A 117 -13.73 6.89 4.67
CA GLU A 117 -12.90 8.11 4.73
C GLU A 117 -11.67 7.99 5.64
N GLU A 118 -11.72 7.15 6.68
CA GLU A 118 -10.54 6.87 7.51
C GLU A 118 -9.35 6.35 6.68
N TRP A 119 -9.60 5.47 5.71
CA TRP A 119 -8.53 4.89 4.89
C TRP A 119 -7.99 5.87 3.87
N ARG A 120 -8.87 6.72 3.29
CA ARG A 120 -8.45 7.85 2.46
C ARG A 120 -7.57 8.83 3.24
N ALA A 121 -7.97 9.20 4.46
CA ALA A 121 -7.19 10.06 5.32
C ALA A 121 -5.81 9.44 5.66
N LYS A 122 -5.77 8.14 6.00
CA LYS A 122 -4.50 7.42 6.24
C LYS A 122 -3.60 7.40 5.02
N ALA A 123 -4.14 7.14 3.82
CA ALA A 123 -3.37 7.13 2.58
C ALA A 123 -2.73 8.50 2.29
N ILE A 124 -3.51 9.57 2.44
CA ILE A 124 -3.04 10.96 2.27
C ILE A 124 -1.94 11.27 3.28
N THR A 125 -2.19 11.06 4.58
CA THR A 125 -1.20 11.35 5.63
C THR A 125 0.08 10.54 5.45
N ALA A 126 -0.02 9.27 5.07
CA ALA A 126 1.15 8.43 4.83
C ALA A 126 1.98 8.91 3.62
N MET A 127 1.33 9.34 2.53
CA MET A 127 2.03 9.89 1.38
C MET A 127 2.66 11.26 1.67
N GLU A 128 1.96 12.13 2.40
CA GLU A 128 2.53 13.41 2.84
C GLU A 128 3.79 13.20 3.67
N LEU A 129 3.77 12.24 4.60
CA LEU A 129 4.93 11.89 5.41
C LEU A 129 6.05 11.25 4.56
N LEU A 130 5.72 10.37 3.62
CA LEU A 130 6.69 9.77 2.71
C LEU A 130 7.41 10.85 1.89
N LEU A 131 6.66 11.77 1.28
CA LEU A 131 7.25 12.87 0.51
C LEU A 131 8.05 13.82 1.40
N ASP A 132 7.55 14.20 2.58
CA ASP A 132 8.25 15.09 3.50
C ASP A 132 9.57 14.48 4.02
N LYS A 133 9.60 13.19 4.33
CA LYS A 133 10.77 12.53 4.94
C LYS A 133 11.73 11.91 3.94
N CYS A 134 11.22 11.40 2.82
CA CYS A 134 12.00 10.58 1.89
C CYS A 134 12.30 11.29 0.57
N LYS A 135 11.55 12.33 0.18
CA LYS A 135 11.89 13.10 -1.03
C LYS A 135 13.09 14.00 -0.79
N ARG A 136 14.01 13.99 -1.74
CA ARG A 136 15.25 14.79 -1.73
C ARG A 136 15.04 16.09 -2.51
N SER A 137 15.81 17.11 -2.17
CA SER A 137 15.78 18.41 -2.85
C SER A 137 16.16 18.34 -4.34
N ASN A 138 16.90 17.32 -4.76
CA ASN A 138 17.23 17.07 -6.17
C ASN A 138 16.15 16.27 -6.93
N GLY A 139 15.00 16.00 -6.31
CA GLY A 139 13.89 15.23 -6.87
C GLY A 139 14.01 13.71 -6.71
N GLY A 140 15.12 13.20 -6.17
CA GLY A 140 15.26 11.77 -5.88
C GLY A 140 14.53 11.33 -4.60
N LEU A 141 14.48 10.03 -4.35
CA LEU A 141 13.95 9.44 -3.13
C LEU A 141 15.06 8.82 -2.28
N TRP A 142 14.86 8.78 -0.97
CA TRP A 142 15.55 7.88 -0.07
C TRP A 142 14.79 6.56 0.01
N HIS A 143 15.51 5.44 0.01
CA HIS A 143 14.94 4.11 0.18
C HIS A 143 14.49 3.86 1.62
N LEU A 144 15.27 4.33 2.59
CA LEU A 144 15.09 4.01 4.00
C LEU A 144 14.89 5.26 4.84
N TYR A 145 13.83 5.27 5.65
CA TYR A 145 13.64 6.18 6.77
C TYR A 145 13.62 5.43 8.09
N LYS A 146 14.44 5.85 9.07
CA LYS A 146 14.39 5.30 10.43
C LYS A 146 13.38 6.04 11.29
N THR A 147 12.37 5.35 11.80
CA THR A 147 11.32 5.98 12.62
C THR A 147 11.84 6.42 14.00
N PRO A 148 11.47 7.63 14.48
CA PRO A 148 11.68 8.08 15.87
C PRO A 148 11.26 7.05 16.91
N GLY A 149 12.09 6.81 17.94
CA GLY A 149 11.75 5.89 19.02
C GLY A 149 12.61 6.04 20.28
N PRO A 150 12.11 5.61 21.46
CA PRO A 150 12.87 5.70 22.72
C PRO A 150 14.19 4.93 22.62
N GLY A 151 15.29 5.56 23.03
CA GLY A 151 16.61 4.94 23.05
C GLY A 151 17.30 4.81 21.68
N ARG A 152 16.86 5.57 20.66
CA ARG A 152 17.40 5.47 19.29
C ARG A 152 18.03 6.78 18.81
N GLU A 153 19.35 6.87 18.98
CA GLU A 153 20.17 8.04 18.59
C GLU A 153 20.14 8.35 17.08
N THR A 154 19.81 7.37 16.22
CA THR A 154 19.79 7.53 14.75
C THR A 154 18.41 7.70 14.15
N SER A 155 17.39 7.90 14.99
CA SER A 155 16.01 7.97 14.55
C SER A 155 15.66 9.32 13.91
N GLY A 156 14.75 9.31 12.93
CA GLY A 156 14.40 10.47 12.10
C GLY A 156 15.31 10.72 10.90
N LYS A 157 16.19 9.77 10.54
CA LYS A 157 17.14 9.90 9.44
C LYS A 157 16.68 9.12 8.20
N ALA A 158 16.59 9.82 7.07
CA ALA A 158 16.46 9.20 5.75
C ALA A 158 17.86 8.90 5.17
N SER A 159 18.01 7.74 4.51
CA SER A 159 19.29 7.26 4.00
C SER A 159 19.09 6.21 2.90
N ILE A 160 20.20 5.83 2.24
CA ILE A 160 20.25 4.90 1.10
C ILE A 160 19.51 5.47 -0.10
N ASN A 161 20.23 5.73 -1.19
CA ASN A 161 19.63 6.24 -2.41
C ASN A 161 18.49 5.29 -2.87
N GLY A 162 17.38 5.86 -3.34
CA GLY A 162 16.22 5.09 -3.76
C GLY A 162 16.56 4.14 -4.91
N TYR A 163 15.98 2.95 -4.87
CA TYR A 163 15.95 1.98 -5.96
C TYR A 163 14.76 2.24 -6.88
N LEU A 164 14.73 1.62 -8.06
CA LEU A 164 13.63 1.78 -9.01
C LEU A 164 12.25 1.44 -8.41
N GLU A 165 12.19 0.48 -7.48
CA GLU A 165 10.96 0.15 -6.75
C GLU A 165 10.41 1.33 -5.94
N ASP A 166 11.27 2.14 -5.34
CA ASP A 166 10.86 3.30 -4.54
C ASP A 166 10.16 4.33 -5.44
N TYR A 167 10.65 4.52 -6.67
CA TYR A 167 10.03 5.43 -7.64
C TYR A 167 8.75 4.84 -8.23
N SER A 168 8.82 3.62 -8.76
CA SER A 168 7.70 2.98 -9.47
C SER A 168 6.48 2.77 -8.56
N PHE A 169 6.65 2.27 -7.33
CA PHE A 169 5.54 2.10 -6.41
C PHE A 169 5.01 3.43 -5.88
N THR A 170 5.89 4.41 -5.60
CA THR A 170 5.44 5.75 -5.17
C THR A 170 4.63 6.44 -6.28
N MET A 171 5.03 6.29 -7.55
CA MET A 171 4.26 6.80 -8.68
C MET A 171 2.88 6.14 -8.79
N GLU A 172 2.79 4.81 -8.68
CA GLU A 172 1.49 4.12 -8.66
C GLU A 172 0.60 4.61 -7.50
N ALA A 173 1.16 4.75 -6.30
CA ALA A 173 0.45 5.24 -5.12
C ALA A 173 -0.04 6.69 -5.27
N LEU A 174 0.77 7.57 -5.87
CA LEU A 174 0.39 8.95 -6.19
C LEU A 174 -0.74 9.02 -7.23
N ILE A 175 -0.70 8.16 -8.26
CA ILE A 175 -1.76 8.06 -9.26
C ILE A 175 -3.06 7.54 -8.63
N ALA A 176 -2.96 6.55 -7.72
CA ALA A 176 -4.11 6.04 -6.97
C ALA A 176 -4.71 7.10 -6.04
N LEU A 177 -3.88 7.88 -5.35
CA LEU A 177 -4.32 9.01 -4.53
C LEU A 177 -5.09 10.03 -5.35
N TYR A 178 -4.56 10.42 -6.51
CA TYR A 178 -5.30 11.28 -7.44
C TYR A 178 -6.67 10.67 -7.79
N GLY A 179 -6.74 9.38 -8.08
CA GLY A 179 -7.99 8.70 -8.42
C GLY A 179 -9.06 8.79 -7.33
N ILE A 180 -8.66 8.92 -6.05
CA ILE A 180 -9.58 8.99 -4.90
C ILE A 180 -9.75 10.40 -4.31
N THR A 181 -8.94 11.36 -4.72
CA THR A 181 -9.02 12.75 -4.23
C THR A 181 -9.32 13.78 -5.29
N PHE A 182 -9.03 13.48 -6.57
CA PHE A 182 -8.97 14.45 -7.67
C PHE A 182 -8.03 15.64 -7.39
N ASP A 183 -7.04 15.46 -6.51
CA ASP A 183 -6.01 16.47 -6.26
C ASP A 183 -4.83 16.24 -7.22
N GLU A 184 -4.73 17.10 -8.24
CA GLU A 184 -3.72 17.01 -9.30
C GLU A 184 -2.29 17.14 -8.78
N ARG A 185 -2.05 17.64 -7.56
CA ARG A 185 -0.68 17.70 -7.00
C ARG A 185 -0.02 16.33 -7.00
N TRP A 186 -0.79 15.27 -6.74
CA TRP A 186 -0.26 13.91 -6.69
C TRP A 186 0.26 13.47 -8.06
N LEU A 187 -0.43 13.85 -9.15
CA LEU A 187 0.01 13.54 -10.50
C LEU A 187 1.26 14.32 -10.91
N HIS A 188 1.35 15.60 -10.52
CA HIS A 188 2.55 16.39 -10.78
C HIS A 188 3.78 15.84 -10.04
N GLU A 189 3.58 15.38 -8.81
CA GLU A 189 4.61 14.66 -8.05
C GLU A 189 5.01 13.35 -8.73
N ALA A 190 4.04 12.55 -9.20
CA ALA A 190 4.32 11.31 -9.91
C ALA A 190 5.09 11.56 -11.22
N ARG A 191 4.75 12.64 -11.95
CA ARG A 191 5.45 13.05 -13.17
C ARG A 191 6.89 13.45 -12.88
N ALA A 192 7.14 14.21 -11.81
CA ALA A 192 8.49 14.59 -11.42
C ALA A 192 9.35 13.36 -11.05
N LEU A 193 8.77 12.38 -10.36
CA LEU A 193 9.44 11.11 -10.05
C LEU A 193 9.69 10.28 -11.31
N ALA A 194 8.75 10.25 -12.26
CA ALA A 194 8.92 9.56 -13.54
C ALA A 194 10.11 10.13 -14.33
N ASP A 195 10.17 11.47 -14.46
CA ASP A 195 11.26 12.15 -15.16
C ASP A 195 12.61 11.95 -14.46
N HIS A 196 12.63 11.88 -13.13
CA HIS A 196 13.85 11.54 -12.37
C HIS A 196 14.29 10.10 -12.63
N ALA A 197 13.36 9.15 -12.58
CA ALA A 197 13.65 7.74 -12.78
C ALA A 197 14.13 7.45 -14.22
N ILE A 198 13.48 8.04 -15.24
CA ILE A 198 13.92 7.95 -16.64
C ILE A 198 15.35 8.45 -16.79
N ARG A 199 15.71 9.55 -16.12
CA ARG A 199 17.05 10.12 -16.22
C ARG A 199 18.14 9.24 -15.61
N HIS A 200 17.86 8.60 -14.48
CA HIS A 200 18.89 8.00 -13.62
C HIS A 200 18.91 6.47 -13.60
N PHE A 201 17.87 5.82 -14.13
CA PHE A 201 17.71 4.36 -14.07
C PHE A 201 17.54 3.72 -15.44
N MET A 202 17.10 4.49 -16.46
CA MET A 202 16.90 3.95 -17.81
C MET A 202 18.21 3.46 -18.41
N ASP A 203 18.15 2.29 -19.03
CA ASP A 203 19.18 1.75 -19.90
C ASP A 203 18.69 1.85 -21.35
N GLU A 204 19.22 2.82 -22.08
CA GLU A 204 18.83 3.11 -23.47
C GLU A 204 19.10 1.92 -24.41
N ASP A 205 20.13 1.12 -24.13
CA ASP A 205 20.54 0.00 -24.99
C ASP A 205 19.48 -1.13 -24.99
N SER A 206 18.88 -1.40 -23.83
CA SER A 206 17.88 -2.46 -23.67
C SER A 206 16.45 -1.96 -23.68
N GLY A 207 16.22 -0.65 -23.54
CA GLY A 207 14.89 -0.09 -23.37
C GLY A 207 14.23 -0.42 -22.02
N THR A 208 15.01 -0.77 -21.00
CA THR A 208 14.53 -1.17 -19.66
C THR A 208 15.23 -0.38 -18.56
N PHE A 209 14.76 -0.45 -17.32
CA PHE A 209 15.34 0.26 -16.20
C PHE A 209 16.19 -0.65 -15.31
N HIS A 210 17.36 -0.17 -14.95
CA HIS A 210 18.15 -0.75 -13.86
C HIS A 210 17.45 -0.57 -12.51
N PHE A 211 17.70 -1.49 -11.60
CA PHE A 211 17.22 -1.40 -10.22
C PHE A 211 17.92 -0.29 -9.42
N THR A 212 19.21 -0.08 -9.67
CA THR A 212 20.02 0.96 -9.00
C THR A 212 20.20 2.19 -9.88
N SER A 213 20.46 3.34 -9.28
CA SER A 213 20.69 4.61 -9.97
C SER A 213 22.10 4.66 -10.57
N ASP A 214 22.29 5.46 -11.62
CA ASP A 214 23.61 5.86 -12.12
C ASP A 214 24.39 6.78 -11.16
N LEU A 215 23.71 7.33 -10.14
CA LEU A 215 24.31 8.11 -9.06
C LEU A 215 24.91 7.23 -7.95
N ASP A 216 24.63 5.93 -7.95
CA ASP A 216 25.16 5.00 -6.96
C ASP A 216 26.63 4.62 -7.27
N PRO A 217 27.40 4.18 -6.26
CA PRO A 217 28.73 3.63 -6.51
C PRO A 217 28.67 2.51 -7.56
N ALA A 218 29.65 2.51 -8.47
CA ALA A 218 29.68 1.55 -9.57
C ALA A 218 29.65 0.10 -9.06
N LEU A 219 28.67 -0.66 -9.54
CA LEU A 219 28.55 -2.10 -9.32
C LEU A 219 29.11 -2.87 -10.52
N ILE A 220 29.55 -4.11 -10.30
CA ILE A 220 30.02 -5.00 -11.38
C ILE A 220 28.90 -5.26 -12.41
N ALA A 221 27.66 -5.38 -11.93
CA ALA A 221 26.46 -5.47 -12.75
C ALA A 221 25.32 -4.71 -12.06
N ARG A 222 24.51 -4.02 -12.85
CA ARG A 222 23.29 -3.34 -12.38
C ARG A 222 22.09 -4.22 -12.73
N PRO A 223 21.49 -4.92 -11.75
CA PRO A 223 20.39 -5.83 -12.03
C PRO A 223 19.17 -5.08 -12.57
N LYS A 224 18.30 -5.81 -13.25
CA LYS A 224 17.02 -5.34 -13.76
C LYS A 224 15.96 -6.33 -13.33
N GLU A 225 14.98 -5.85 -12.58
CA GLU A 225 13.89 -6.71 -12.12
C GLU A 225 12.78 -6.70 -13.16
N MET A 226 12.65 -7.82 -13.87
CA MET A 226 11.60 -8.04 -14.86
C MET A 226 10.54 -9.04 -14.38
N HIS A 227 10.85 -9.84 -13.36
CA HIS A 227 9.99 -10.91 -12.86
C HIS A 227 9.31 -10.48 -11.57
N ASP A 228 7.97 -10.56 -11.56
CA ASP A 228 7.18 -10.42 -10.35
C ASP A 228 7.47 -11.59 -9.41
N ASN A 229 7.54 -11.31 -8.11
CA ASN A 229 7.74 -12.31 -7.07
C ASN A 229 6.73 -12.07 -5.94
N VAL A 230 7.18 -12.06 -4.67
CA VAL A 230 6.34 -11.70 -3.51
C VAL A 230 5.69 -10.31 -3.69
N ILE A 231 6.35 -9.42 -4.43
CA ILE A 231 5.86 -8.11 -4.85
C ILE A 231 6.09 -7.92 -6.36
N PRO A 232 5.41 -6.96 -7.01
CA PRO A 232 5.62 -6.66 -8.42
C PRO A 232 7.07 -6.27 -8.74
N ALA A 233 7.54 -6.59 -9.95
CA ALA A 233 8.83 -6.14 -10.44
C ALA A 233 8.85 -4.62 -10.60
N SER A 234 9.97 -3.98 -10.27
CA SER A 234 10.12 -2.53 -10.41
C SER A 234 9.94 -2.04 -11.86
N ASN A 235 10.37 -2.81 -12.88
CA ASN A 235 10.08 -2.46 -14.28
C ASN A 235 8.60 -2.61 -14.66
N SER A 236 7.89 -3.61 -14.11
CA SER A 236 6.47 -3.82 -14.41
C SER A 236 5.60 -2.68 -13.88
N SER A 237 5.92 -2.21 -12.67
CA SER A 237 5.21 -1.10 -12.03
C SER A 237 5.60 0.24 -12.66
N MET A 238 6.87 0.40 -13.07
CA MET A 238 7.28 1.55 -13.89
C MET A 238 6.48 1.61 -15.20
N ALA A 239 6.34 0.49 -15.92
CA ALA A 239 5.59 0.46 -17.17
C ALA A 239 4.13 0.87 -16.97
N LYS A 240 3.44 0.34 -15.95
CA LYS A 240 2.06 0.73 -15.62
C LYS A 240 1.95 2.21 -15.25
N ALA A 241 2.83 2.70 -14.39
CA ALA A 241 2.82 4.10 -14.00
C ALA A 241 3.07 5.04 -15.20
N LEU A 242 3.98 4.68 -16.11
CA LEU A 242 4.23 5.44 -17.35
C LEU A 242 3.02 5.40 -18.29
N PHE A 243 2.38 4.25 -18.50
CA PHE A 243 1.12 4.16 -19.27
C PHE A 243 0.07 5.10 -18.70
N HIS A 244 -0.08 5.08 -17.38
CA HIS A 244 -1.04 5.89 -16.67
C HIS A 244 -0.73 7.39 -16.74
N LEU A 245 0.53 7.80 -16.60
CA LEU A 245 0.93 9.21 -16.74
C LEU A 245 0.82 9.68 -18.19
N GLY A 246 1.18 8.84 -19.17
CA GLY A 246 1.07 9.12 -20.58
C GLY A 246 -0.36 9.44 -21.00
N GLN A 247 -1.34 8.66 -20.54
CA GLN A 247 -2.75 8.95 -20.74
C GLN A 247 -3.21 10.25 -20.04
N LEU A 248 -2.87 10.43 -18.75
CA LEU A 248 -3.37 11.57 -17.97
C LEU A 248 -2.83 12.91 -18.44
N PHE A 249 -1.54 12.95 -18.82
CA PHE A 249 -0.85 14.16 -19.27
C PHE A 249 -0.81 14.32 -20.78
N ASP A 250 -1.40 13.39 -21.53
CA ASP A 250 -1.28 13.30 -22.99
C ASP A 250 0.20 13.38 -23.46
N ASP A 251 1.07 12.60 -22.79
CA ASP A 251 2.52 12.60 -23.03
C ASP A 251 2.96 11.31 -23.72
N GLU A 252 3.13 11.39 -25.05
CA GLU A 252 3.51 10.25 -25.90
C GLU A 252 4.85 9.63 -25.49
N ARG A 253 5.76 10.40 -24.86
CA ARG A 253 7.05 9.89 -24.40
C ARG A 253 6.87 8.76 -23.38
N TYR A 254 5.94 8.93 -22.44
CA TYR A 254 5.67 7.90 -21.43
C TYR A 254 4.96 6.69 -22.03
N MET A 255 4.07 6.90 -23.01
CA MET A 255 3.40 5.81 -23.73
C MET A 255 4.41 4.94 -24.48
N VAL A 256 5.32 5.56 -25.25
CA VAL A 256 6.36 4.84 -26.00
C VAL A 256 7.28 4.02 -25.08
N LEU A 257 7.65 4.59 -23.92
CA LEU A 257 8.47 3.89 -22.92
C LEU A 257 7.70 2.71 -22.30
N SER A 258 6.44 2.90 -21.91
CA SER A 258 5.60 1.83 -21.36
C SER A 258 5.43 0.68 -22.35
N ASP A 259 5.11 0.98 -23.62
CA ASP A 259 4.97 -0.01 -24.68
C ASP A 259 6.28 -0.76 -24.93
N GLY A 260 7.42 -0.06 -24.87
CA GLY A 260 8.75 -0.65 -25.00
C GLY A 260 9.04 -1.67 -23.90
N LEU A 261 8.76 -1.29 -22.65
CA LEU A 261 8.89 -2.16 -21.49
C LEU A 261 7.98 -3.39 -21.60
N LEU A 262 6.71 -3.19 -21.96
CA LEU A 262 5.76 -4.29 -22.13
C LEU A 262 6.25 -5.27 -23.21
N ARG A 263 6.69 -4.77 -24.38
CA ARG A 263 7.26 -5.62 -25.44
C ARG A 263 8.46 -6.44 -24.98
N ALA A 264 9.33 -5.86 -24.15
CA ALA A 264 10.47 -6.57 -23.59
C ALA A 264 10.07 -7.69 -22.60
N ALA A 265 8.92 -7.54 -21.93
CA ALA A 265 8.41 -8.53 -20.97
C ALA A 265 7.64 -9.70 -21.62
N VAL A 266 7.06 -9.52 -22.82
CA VAL A 266 6.21 -10.53 -23.49
C VAL A 266 6.85 -11.92 -23.56
N PRO A 267 8.12 -12.10 -23.98
CA PRO A 267 8.72 -13.44 -24.02
C PRO A 267 8.80 -14.12 -22.64
N GLY A 268 9.00 -13.33 -21.58
CA GLY A 268 9.00 -13.82 -20.20
C GLY A 268 7.61 -14.23 -19.72
N MET A 269 6.57 -13.49 -20.15
CA MET A 269 5.17 -13.81 -19.84
C MET A 269 4.75 -15.18 -20.39
N GLU A 270 5.16 -15.53 -21.61
CA GLU A 270 4.87 -16.83 -22.21
C GLU A 270 5.58 -17.98 -21.46
N ALA A 271 6.82 -17.74 -21.03
CA ALA A 271 7.65 -18.75 -20.36
C ALA A 271 7.25 -18.98 -18.88
N LEU A 272 6.90 -17.91 -18.16
CA LEU A 272 6.52 -17.97 -16.74
C LEU A 272 5.38 -16.97 -16.43
N PRO A 273 4.12 -17.30 -16.78
CA PRO A 273 2.99 -16.40 -16.59
C PRO A 273 2.79 -15.94 -15.13
N SER A 274 2.97 -16.86 -14.17
CA SER A 274 2.80 -16.55 -12.75
C SER A 274 3.80 -15.50 -12.23
N GLY A 275 4.99 -15.43 -12.84
CA GLY A 275 6.02 -14.43 -12.53
C GLY A 275 5.89 -13.13 -13.33
N HIS A 276 4.77 -12.92 -14.04
CA HIS A 276 4.52 -11.72 -14.83
C HIS A 276 3.06 -11.24 -14.73
N SER A 277 2.43 -11.46 -13.58
CA SER A 277 1.02 -11.10 -13.36
C SER A 277 0.78 -9.59 -13.43
N ASN A 278 1.72 -8.77 -12.97
CA ASN A 278 1.60 -7.30 -13.04
C ASN A 278 1.80 -6.80 -14.47
N TRP A 279 2.69 -7.43 -15.25
CA TRP A 279 2.79 -7.18 -16.70
C TRP A 279 1.51 -7.59 -17.44
N ALA A 280 0.88 -8.69 -17.05
CA ALA A 280 -0.38 -9.13 -17.64
C ALA A 280 -1.50 -8.10 -17.41
N GLN A 281 -1.52 -7.40 -16.27
CA GLN A 281 -2.47 -6.30 -16.06
C GLN A 281 -2.27 -5.17 -17.07
N LEU A 282 -1.02 -4.78 -17.33
CA LEU A 282 -0.72 -3.78 -18.36
C LEU A 282 -1.11 -4.30 -19.75
N LEU A 283 -0.80 -5.55 -20.09
CA LEU A 283 -1.21 -6.15 -21.35
C LEU A 283 -2.73 -6.14 -21.53
N LEU A 284 -3.50 -6.42 -20.47
CA LEU A 284 -4.96 -6.36 -20.49
C LEU A 284 -5.48 -4.93 -20.76
N ALA A 285 -4.80 -3.91 -20.25
CA ALA A 285 -5.12 -2.52 -20.54
C ALA A 285 -4.88 -2.11 -22.00
N HIS A 286 -4.01 -2.83 -22.72
CA HIS A 286 -3.82 -2.67 -24.17
C HIS A 286 -4.75 -3.55 -25.01
N ALA A 287 -5.02 -4.77 -24.54
CA ALA A 287 -5.77 -5.77 -25.30
C ALA A 287 -7.28 -5.55 -25.26
N PHE A 288 -7.79 -4.87 -24.23
CA PHE A 288 -9.20 -4.60 -24.02
C PHE A 288 -9.46 -3.10 -23.87
N PRO A 289 -10.71 -2.63 -24.10
CA PRO A 289 -11.08 -1.25 -23.85
C PRO A 289 -10.62 -0.77 -22.48
N TYR A 290 -9.87 0.34 -22.46
CA TYR A 290 -9.46 1.02 -21.24
C TYR A 290 -10.23 2.33 -21.09
N HIS A 291 -11.14 2.39 -20.13
CA HIS A 291 -12.07 3.50 -19.97
C HIS A 291 -11.54 4.60 -19.06
N GLU A 292 -11.58 5.83 -19.53
CA GLU A 292 -11.28 7.03 -18.75
C GLU A 292 -12.60 7.66 -18.32
N ILE A 293 -12.98 7.51 -17.05
CA ILE A 293 -14.23 8.02 -16.49
C ILE A 293 -13.94 9.39 -15.88
N ALA A 294 -14.14 10.44 -16.67
CA ALA A 294 -13.92 11.82 -16.28
C ALA A 294 -15.15 12.37 -15.53
N ILE A 295 -14.96 12.85 -14.30
CA ILE A 295 -16.05 13.36 -13.45
C ILE A 295 -15.75 14.81 -13.06
N THR A 296 -16.64 15.73 -13.42
CA THR A 296 -16.49 17.17 -13.14
C THR A 296 -17.65 17.68 -12.30
N GLY A 297 -17.43 18.79 -11.57
CA GLY A 297 -18.46 19.49 -10.81
C GLY A 297 -18.27 19.39 -9.29
N SER A 298 -19.04 20.18 -8.54
CA SER A 298 -18.91 20.28 -7.08
C SER A 298 -19.15 18.96 -6.35
N GLU A 299 -19.93 18.04 -6.93
CA GLU A 299 -20.25 16.72 -6.39
C GLU A 299 -19.41 15.60 -7.03
N ALA A 300 -18.30 15.92 -7.70
CA ALA A 300 -17.51 14.93 -8.44
C ALA A 300 -17.02 13.76 -7.58
N LEU A 301 -16.63 14.02 -6.33
CA LEU A 301 -16.19 12.97 -5.40
C LEU A 301 -17.34 12.07 -4.94
N ASP A 302 -18.53 12.64 -4.75
CA ASP A 302 -19.74 11.88 -4.38
C ASP A 302 -20.19 11.00 -5.55
N LEU A 303 -20.18 11.53 -6.77
CA LEU A 303 -20.44 10.75 -7.99
C LEU A 303 -19.42 9.63 -8.19
N ARG A 304 -18.12 9.91 -7.96
CA ARG A 304 -17.07 8.89 -8.00
C ARG A 304 -17.32 7.77 -7.00
N ALA A 305 -17.68 8.12 -5.76
CA ALA A 305 -17.92 7.15 -4.69
C ALA A 305 -19.08 6.19 -5.03
N ARG A 306 -20.10 6.65 -5.76
CA ARG A 306 -21.22 5.81 -6.21
C ARG A 306 -20.84 4.70 -7.19
N PHE A 307 -19.64 4.74 -7.79
CA PHE A 307 -19.14 3.62 -8.60
C PHE A 307 -18.57 2.45 -7.77
N ALA A 308 -18.39 2.61 -6.46
CA ALA A 308 -17.77 1.60 -5.59
C ALA A 308 -18.53 0.25 -5.59
N ASP A 309 -19.86 0.29 -5.79
CA ASP A 309 -20.71 -0.90 -5.83
C ASP A 309 -20.60 -1.69 -7.15
N HIS A 310 -19.80 -1.20 -8.11
CA HIS A 310 -19.63 -1.80 -9.43
C HIS A 310 -18.18 -2.22 -9.67
N TYR A 311 -17.98 -3.51 -9.95
CA TYR A 311 -16.68 -3.99 -10.40
C TYR A 311 -16.46 -3.58 -11.87
N LEU A 312 -15.58 -2.60 -12.08
CA LEU A 312 -15.23 -2.07 -13.38
C LEU A 312 -13.72 -2.28 -13.63
N PRO A 313 -13.31 -3.38 -14.28
CA PRO A 313 -11.91 -3.57 -14.66
C PRO A 313 -11.52 -2.63 -15.82
N ASN A 314 -10.22 -2.45 -16.04
CA ASN A 314 -9.66 -1.65 -17.16
C ASN A 314 -10.28 -0.26 -17.27
N ARG A 315 -10.29 0.46 -16.15
CA ARG A 315 -10.77 1.84 -16.12
C ARG A 315 -9.89 2.71 -15.25
N ARG A 316 -10.08 4.02 -15.37
CA ARG A 316 -9.55 4.99 -14.42
C ARG A 316 -10.50 6.15 -14.21
N PHE A 317 -10.58 6.59 -12.95
CA PHE A 317 -11.19 7.86 -12.64
C PHE A 317 -10.20 9.00 -12.85
N LEU A 318 -10.70 10.07 -13.42
CA LEU A 318 -10.07 11.37 -13.44
C LEU A 318 -11.16 12.41 -13.18
N GLY A 319 -10.83 13.53 -12.57
CA GLY A 319 -11.87 14.49 -12.26
C GLY A 319 -11.34 15.75 -11.60
N CYS A 320 -12.25 16.70 -11.41
CA CYS A 320 -11.98 17.93 -10.68
C CYS A 320 -13.28 18.53 -10.15
N THR A 321 -13.21 19.20 -9.01
CA THR A 321 -14.37 19.88 -8.41
C THR A 321 -14.57 21.30 -8.93
N THR A 322 -13.52 21.91 -9.51
CA THR A 322 -13.53 23.30 -9.98
C THR A 322 -12.92 23.44 -11.37
N THR A 323 -11.60 23.33 -11.48
CA THR A 323 -10.81 23.47 -12.71
C THR A 323 -9.72 22.42 -12.74
N SER A 324 -9.27 22.08 -13.94
CA SER A 324 -8.21 21.10 -14.16
C SER A 324 -7.28 21.57 -15.25
N GLU A 325 -5.99 21.27 -15.10
CA GLU A 325 -4.98 21.46 -16.15
C GLU A 325 -4.76 20.19 -16.98
N LEU A 326 -5.36 19.07 -16.59
CA LEU A 326 -5.23 17.82 -17.32
C LEU A 326 -5.86 17.92 -18.71
N PRO A 327 -5.16 17.48 -19.78
CA PRO A 327 -5.64 17.56 -21.16
C PRO A 327 -7.06 17.03 -21.35
N LEU A 328 -7.38 15.86 -20.77
CA LEU A 328 -8.69 15.23 -20.94
C LEU A 328 -9.82 15.96 -20.19
N LEU A 329 -9.52 16.79 -19.18
CA LEU A 329 -10.53 17.56 -18.43
C LEU A 329 -10.72 18.99 -18.96
N LYS A 330 -9.88 19.43 -19.88
CA LYS A 330 -9.94 20.78 -20.47
C LYS A 330 -11.30 21.02 -21.14
N GLY A 331 -12.01 22.06 -20.69
CA GLY A 331 -13.32 22.44 -21.23
C GLY A 331 -14.51 21.59 -20.75
N LYS A 332 -14.30 20.63 -19.84
CA LYS A 332 -15.37 19.76 -19.30
C LYS A 332 -16.03 20.29 -18.02
N THR A 333 -15.51 21.35 -17.42
CA THR A 333 -15.98 21.88 -16.12
C THR A 333 -17.16 22.85 -16.23
N SER A 334 -17.50 23.31 -17.43
CA SER A 334 -18.60 24.26 -17.66
C SER A 334 -20.01 23.67 -17.54
N HIS A 335 -20.14 22.35 -17.33
CA HIS A 335 -21.41 21.63 -17.41
C HIS A 335 -21.99 21.24 -16.04
N GLY A 336 -21.40 21.68 -14.93
CA GLY A 336 -21.80 21.25 -13.59
C GLY A 336 -21.41 19.79 -13.32
N ASN A 337 -22.19 19.08 -12.49
CA ASN A 337 -21.94 17.69 -12.10
C ASN A 337 -22.14 16.74 -13.29
N THR A 338 -21.04 16.35 -13.95
CA THR A 338 -21.06 15.62 -15.22
C THR A 338 -20.06 14.48 -15.23
N ILE A 339 -20.43 13.36 -15.86
CA ILE A 339 -19.60 12.20 -16.09
C ILE A 339 -19.40 12.05 -17.61
N PHE A 340 -18.15 11.84 -18.03
CA PHE A 340 -17.78 11.53 -19.39
C PHE A 340 -17.08 10.18 -19.40
N VAL A 341 -17.61 9.23 -20.17
CA VAL A 341 -16.92 7.97 -20.45
C VAL A 341 -16.11 8.15 -21.72
N CYS A 342 -14.79 8.11 -21.58
CA CYS A 342 -13.85 8.29 -22.66
C CYS A 342 -13.03 7.02 -22.92
N MET A 343 -12.56 6.87 -24.14
CA MET A 343 -11.65 5.83 -24.59
C MET A 343 -10.80 6.41 -25.71
N GLU A 344 -9.48 6.24 -25.64
CA GLU A 344 -8.55 6.74 -26.65
C GLU A 344 -8.78 8.23 -26.99
N LYS A 345 -8.90 9.07 -25.95
CA LYS A 345 -9.13 10.53 -26.07
C LYS A 345 -10.48 10.93 -26.69
N THR A 346 -11.36 9.97 -26.98
CA THR A 346 -12.71 10.24 -27.49
C THR A 346 -13.74 9.94 -26.41
N CYS A 347 -14.64 10.89 -26.15
CA CYS A 347 -15.67 10.73 -25.13
C CYS A 347 -17.04 10.51 -25.76
N ARG A 348 -17.85 9.65 -25.12
CA ARG A 348 -19.28 9.55 -25.39
C ARG A 348 -20.02 10.80 -24.89
N LEU A 349 -21.32 10.88 -25.16
CA LEU A 349 -22.15 12.00 -24.71
C LEU A 349 -22.10 12.11 -23.17
N PRO A 350 -21.95 13.32 -22.61
CA PRO A 350 -21.93 13.52 -21.17
C PRO A 350 -23.23 13.05 -20.52
N VAL A 351 -23.11 12.49 -19.32
CA VAL A 351 -24.24 12.04 -18.49
C VAL A 351 -24.12 12.61 -17.09
N THR A 352 -25.22 12.62 -16.34
CA THR A 352 -25.29 13.22 -14.99
C THR A 352 -25.48 12.18 -13.90
N THR A 353 -25.63 10.91 -14.26
CA THR A 353 -25.87 9.80 -13.34
C THR A 353 -24.90 8.65 -13.57
N VAL A 354 -24.58 7.91 -12.50
CA VAL A 354 -23.68 6.75 -12.56
C VAL A 354 -24.30 5.65 -13.41
N GLU A 355 -25.60 5.46 -13.32
CA GLU A 355 -26.35 4.44 -14.04
C GLU A 355 -26.21 4.62 -15.56
N GLN A 356 -26.37 5.86 -16.06
CA GLN A 356 -26.14 6.17 -17.47
C GLN A 356 -24.67 6.03 -17.89
N ALA A 357 -23.72 6.31 -16.98
CA ALA A 357 -22.30 6.11 -17.26
C ALA A 357 -21.97 4.61 -17.36
N LEU A 358 -22.59 3.76 -16.55
CA LEU A 358 -22.42 2.31 -16.62
C LEU A 358 -22.96 1.73 -17.94
N GLU A 359 -24.08 2.24 -18.47
CA GLU A 359 -24.58 1.87 -19.79
C GLU A 359 -23.59 2.22 -20.92
N GLN A 360 -22.74 3.22 -20.71
CA GLN A 360 -21.70 3.63 -21.66
C GLN A 360 -20.42 2.79 -21.59
N LEU A 361 -20.23 2.01 -20.53
CA LEU A 361 -19.11 1.10 -20.31
C LEU A 361 -19.37 -0.32 -20.82
N GLN A 362 -20.63 -0.62 -21.21
CA GLN A 362 -21.02 -1.82 -21.94
C GLN A 362 -20.75 -1.65 -23.45
#